data_AF-A0A416GF99-F1
#
_entry.id   AF-A0A416GF99-F1
#
_cell.length_a   1.000
_cell.length_b   1.000
_cell.length_c   1.000
_cell.angle_alpha   90.00
_cell.angle_beta   90.00
_cell.angle_gamma   90.00
#
_symmetry.space_group_name_H-M   'P 1'
#
loop_
_entity.id
_entity.type
_entity.pdbx_description
1 polymer ?
#
loop_
_entity_poly.entity_id
_entity_poly.type
_entity_poly.pdbx_seq_one_letter_code
_entity_poly.pdbx_strand_id
1 'polypeptide(L)'
;MEAEFELIAKTFQGLENILAKELTDLGANNIQIGRRMVSFTGDKALMYKANFALRTAIRILKPIKHFKAQTADQVYDAIKKIDWSQYLTNETSFAVDSVVFSKEFRHSKFVAYKVKDAIVDYFREKTGSRPNISITNPDLQLHIHIAEDDCTLSLDSSGESLHRRGYRQESVEAPLNEVLAAAMIMMTGWDGGCDLIDPMCGSGTIAIEAALIARNIAPGVFRKEYAFEKWNDFDQELFDAIYNDDSKEREFTHKIYGYDINRNAVEIALKNVKAAGLSKEIEINQKDFHQFTRPQEKCIMVTNPPYGERISTPDLLGLYRTIGERLKHQFQDYDAWILSYREECFEQIGLKPSIKIPLYNGSLECEFRKYQIFSGKYKDMRADGGQIKTDEERRQMAQKKRFKANREFKKAIDEDDDQSGFRFKRDSQSGKGGRFRSEERGFDRGSSKKSYRGGGKSFDKGNKSFNKNRKYNRYEED
;
A
#
# COMPACT_ATOMS: atom_id res chain seq x y z
N MET A 1 27.28 -11.06 18.58
CA MET A 1 25.94 -11.30 18.03
C MET A 1 25.06 -10.18 18.54
N GLU A 2 24.50 -9.37 17.64
CA GLU A 2 23.50 -8.38 18.04
C GLU A 2 22.29 -9.10 18.65
N ALA A 3 21.61 -8.45 19.59
CA ALA A 3 20.43 -9.01 20.21
C ALA A 3 19.28 -9.03 19.18
N GLU A 4 18.79 -10.23 18.85
CA GLU A 4 17.56 -10.36 18.07
C GLU A 4 16.35 -9.90 18.90
N PHE A 5 15.38 -9.32 18.22
CA PHE A 5 14.10 -8.92 18.80
C PHE A 5 12.95 -9.24 17.85
N GLU A 6 11.74 -9.25 18.42
CA GLU A 6 10.50 -9.45 17.67
C GLU A 6 10.21 -8.25 16.76
N LEU A 7 9.71 -8.54 15.57
CA LEU A 7 9.23 -7.58 14.58
C LEU A 7 7.90 -8.07 13.99
N ILE A 8 7.05 -7.12 13.61
CA ILE A 8 5.77 -7.38 12.96
C ILE A 8 5.70 -6.56 11.68
N ALA A 9 5.64 -7.24 10.53
CA ALA A 9 5.36 -6.61 9.25
C ALA A 9 3.85 -6.66 8.97
N LYS A 10 3.19 -5.50 8.85
CA LYS A 10 1.78 -5.39 8.45
C LYS A 10 1.65 -5.48 6.92
N THR A 11 0.58 -6.08 6.42
CA THR A 11 0.27 -6.15 4.98
C THR A 11 -1.24 -6.18 4.72
N PHE A 12 -1.66 -6.20 3.46
CA PHE A 12 -3.05 -6.43 3.09
C PHE A 12 -3.44 -7.90 3.26
N GLN A 13 -4.74 -8.12 3.44
CA GLN A 13 -5.27 -9.47 3.54
C GLN A 13 -5.08 -10.23 2.22
N GLY A 14 -4.56 -11.44 2.30
CA GLY A 14 -4.22 -12.28 1.15
C GLY A 14 -2.77 -12.14 0.70
N LEU A 15 -2.01 -11.18 1.21
CA LEU A 15 -0.61 -10.98 0.85
C LEU A 15 0.37 -11.59 1.86
N GLU A 16 -0.13 -12.17 2.96
CA GLU A 16 0.71 -12.58 4.09
C GLU A 16 1.70 -13.69 3.71
N ASN A 17 1.34 -14.60 2.81
CA ASN A 17 2.26 -15.63 2.32
C ASN A 17 3.39 -15.05 1.46
N ILE A 18 3.11 -14.01 0.67
CA ILE A 18 4.13 -13.36 -0.17
C ILE A 18 5.10 -12.58 0.71
N LEU A 19 4.55 -11.83 1.67
CA LEU A 19 5.36 -11.11 2.64
C LEU A 19 6.25 -12.06 3.46
N ALA A 20 5.72 -13.23 3.86
CA ALA A 20 6.51 -14.24 4.55
C ALA A 20 7.66 -14.78 3.69
N LYS A 21 7.43 -14.95 2.38
CA LYS A 21 8.49 -15.33 1.44
C LYS A 21 9.55 -14.24 1.34
N GLU A 22 9.16 -12.97 1.15
CA GLU A 22 10.12 -11.85 1.12
C GLU A 22 10.95 -11.77 2.42
N LEU A 23 10.31 -11.94 3.59
CA LEU A 23 11.02 -11.95 4.87
C LEU A 23 12.02 -13.12 4.96
N THR A 24 11.64 -14.31 4.47
CA THR A 24 12.55 -15.46 4.39
C THR A 24 13.76 -15.14 3.53
N ASP A 25 13.53 -14.55 2.35
CA ASP A 25 14.58 -14.19 1.39
C ASP A 25 15.50 -13.06 1.92
N LEU A 26 15.00 -12.23 2.85
CA LEU A 26 15.79 -11.23 3.58
C LEU A 26 16.59 -11.80 4.77
N GLY A 27 16.38 -13.07 5.12
CA GLY A 27 17.06 -13.73 6.23
C GLY A 27 16.37 -13.59 7.60
N ALA A 28 15.06 -13.37 7.61
CA ALA A 28 14.29 -13.31 8.85
C ALA A 28 14.13 -14.69 9.50
N ASN A 29 14.14 -14.70 10.83
CA ASN A 29 13.98 -15.90 11.65
C ASN A 29 12.55 -15.99 12.21
N ASN A 30 12.14 -17.19 12.67
CA ASN A 30 10.89 -17.42 13.40
C ASN A 30 9.63 -16.83 12.73
N ILE A 31 9.52 -16.97 11.41
CA ILE A 31 8.44 -16.39 10.61
C ILE A 31 7.10 -17.04 10.97
N GLN A 32 6.14 -16.23 11.40
CA GLN A 32 4.78 -16.65 11.71
C GLN A 32 3.75 -15.79 10.97
N ILE A 33 2.96 -16.46 10.14
CA ILE A 33 1.90 -15.82 9.35
C ILE A 33 0.67 -15.64 10.22
N GLY A 34 0.25 -14.38 10.41
CA GLY A 34 -1.00 -14.01 11.05
C GLY A 34 -1.99 -13.43 10.05
N ARG A 35 -3.04 -12.77 10.56
CA ARG A 35 -4.01 -12.06 9.72
C ARG A 35 -3.49 -10.65 9.42
N ARG A 36 -3.30 -10.32 8.14
CA ARG A 36 -2.77 -9.03 7.67
C ARG A 36 -1.40 -8.67 8.24
N MET A 37 -0.64 -9.66 8.68
CA MET A 37 0.66 -9.48 9.30
C MET A 37 1.51 -10.74 9.22
N VAL A 38 2.82 -10.55 9.29
CA VAL A 38 3.81 -11.60 9.51
C VAL A 38 4.73 -11.16 10.65
N SER A 39 4.82 -11.96 11.71
CA SER A 39 5.77 -11.74 12.80
C SER A 39 7.03 -12.54 12.53
N PHE A 40 8.16 -12.01 12.96
CA PHE A 40 9.48 -12.59 12.72
C PHE A 40 10.47 -12.06 13.77
N THR A 41 11.64 -12.68 13.87
CA THR A 41 12.75 -12.14 14.67
C THR A 41 13.91 -11.73 13.78
N GLY A 42 14.66 -10.74 14.25
CA GLY A 42 15.94 -10.37 13.68
C GLY A 42 16.58 -9.21 14.43
N ASP A 43 17.74 -8.80 13.92
CA ASP A 43 18.53 -7.72 14.49
C ASP A 43 18.14 -6.34 13.92
N LYS A 44 18.90 -5.32 14.31
CA LYS A 44 18.70 -3.94 13.85
C LYS A 44 18.91 -3.82 12.34
N ALA A 45 19.90 -4.51 11.80
CA ALA A 45 20.18 -4.54 10.37
C ALA A 45 18.99 -5.10 9.58
N LEU A 46 18.38 -6.19 10.05
CA LEU A 46 17.18 -6.75 9.42
C LEU A 46 15.99 -5.80 9.51
N MET A 47 15.78 -5.10 10.63
CA MET A 47 14.71 -4.10 10.74
C MET A 47 14.86 -2.98 9.69
N TYR A 48 16.08 -2.48 9.49
CA TYR A 48 16.38 -1.47 8.46
C TYR A 48 16.16 -2.04 7.05
N LYS A 49 16.69 -3.23 6.77
CA LYS A 49 16.48 -3.94 5.49
C LYS A 49 14.99 -4.20 5.21
N ALA A 50 14.21 -4.58 6.21
CA ALA A 50 12.78 -4.84 6.06
C ALA A 50 12.03 -3.57 5.63
N ASN A 51 12.34 -2.41 6.24
CA ASN A 51 11.75 -1.13 5.83
C ASN A 51 12.17 -0.72 4.41
N PHE A 52 13.43 -0.99 4.06
CA PHE A 52 14.03 -0.56 2.80
C PHE A 52 13.64 -1.43 1.60
N ALA A 53 13.61 -2.75 1.77
CA ALA A 53 13.55 -3.72 0.69
C ALA A 53 12.17 -4.37 0.47
N LEU A 54 11.32 -4.46 1.52
CA LEU A 54 10.04 -5.18 1.39
C LEU A 54 9.05 -4.43 0.47
N ARG A 55 8.52 -5.18 -0.50
CA ARG A 55 7.56 -4.67 -1.48
C ARG A 55 6.14 -4.90 -1.01
N THR A 56 5.87 -5.98 -0.29
CA THR A 56 4.50 -6.31 0.14
C THR A 56 4.18 -5.95 1.59
N ALA A 57 5.08 -5.24 2.28
CA ALA A 57 4.81 -4.67 3.61
C ALA A 57 4.22 -3.26 3.53
N ILE A 58 3.39 -2.92 4.52
CA ILE A 58 2.75 -1.61 4.71
C ILE A 58 3.43 -0.83 5.84
N ARG A 59 3.88 -1.52 6.90
CA ARG A 59 4.62 -0.99 8.06
C ARG A 59 5.42 -2.12 8.72
N ILE A 60 6.53 -1.76 9.36
CA ILE A 60 7.35 -2.63 10.21
C ILE A 60 7.29 -2.09 11.65
N LEU A 61 6.76 -2.89 12.55
CA LEU A 61 6.58 -2.55 13.96
C LEU A 61 7.57 -3.34 14.82
N LYS A 62 8.12 -2.70 15.85
CA LYS A 62 8.96 -3.32 16.87
C LYS A 62 8.19 -3.37 18.19
N PRO A 63 7.60 -4.52 18.58
CA PRO A 63 6.97 -4.69 19.89
C PRO A 63 7.93 -4.35 21.02
N ILE A 64 7.44 -3.56 21.99
CA ILE A 64 8.18 -3.19 23.20
C ILE A 64 7.50 -3.68 24.47
N LYS A 65 6.21 -4.01 24.39
CA LYS A 65 5.47 -4.58 25.52
C LYS A 65 4.30 -5.43 25.05
N HIS A 66 4.23 -6.64 25.58
CA HIS A 66 3.04 -7.50 25.57
C HIS A 66 2.44 -7.53 26.97
N PHE A 67 1.12 -7.42 27.06
CA PHE A 67 0.38 -7.49 28.32
C PHE A 67 -1.08 -7.85 28.06
N LYS A 68 -1.80 -8.24 29.13
CA LYS A 68 -3.25 -8.43 29.08
C LYS A 68 -3.96 -7.25 29.74
N ALA A 69 -5.05 -6.81 29.14
CA ALA A 69 -5.93 -5.83 29.74
C ALA A 69 -7.37 -6.07 29.28
N GLN A 70 -8.30 -6.02 30.22
CA GLN A 70 -9.75 -6.09 30.00
C GLN A 70 -10.41 -4.71 30.12
N THR A 71 -9.70 -3.75 30.72
CA THR A 71 -10.18 -2.38 30.89
C THR A 71 -9.16 -1.36 30.42
N ALA A 72 -9.64 -0.15 30.11
CA ALA A 72 -8.79 0.94 29.68
C ALA A 72 -7.84 1.44 30.79
N ASP A 73 -8.21 1.26 32.06
CA ASP A 73 -7.35 1.62 33.19
C ASP A 73 -6.21 0.60 33.35
N GLN A 74 -6.47 -0.69 33.09
CA GLN A 74 -5.40 -1.69 33.02
C GLN A 74 -4.42 -1.41 31.88
N VAL A 75 -4.91 -0.92 30.72
CA VAL A 75 -4.05 -0.41 29.65
C VAL A 75 -3.21 0.75 30.16
N TYR A 76 -3.82 1.78 30.75
CA TYR A 76 -3.11 2.94 31.30
C TYR A 76 -2.00 2.51 32.28
N ASP A 77 -2.32 1.65 33.24
CA ASP A 77 -1.37 1.17 34.26
C ASP A 77 -0.21 0.37 33.66
N ALA A 78 -0.49 -0.47 32.67
CA ALA A 78 0.55 -1.25 31.99
C ALA A 78 1.51 -0.35 31.19
N ILE A 79 0.96 0.66 30.52
CA ILE A 79 1.70 1.63 29.71
C ILE A 79 2.55 2.55 30.59
N LYS A 80 1.99 3.04 31.70
CA LYS A 80 2.70 3.93 32.64
C LYS A 80 3.91 3.27 33.33
N LYS A 81 3.89 1.93 33.47
CA LYS A 81 5.00 1.14 34.05
C LYS A 81 6.21 0.98 33.13
N ILE A 82 6.08 1.30 31.84
CA ILE A 82 7.21 1.25 30.90
C ILE A 82 8.17 2.39 31.24
N ASP A 83 9.48 2.09 31.25
CA ASP A 83 10.50 3.12 31.37
C ASP A 83 10.63 3.90 30.05
N TRP A 84 9.79 4.92 29.89
CA TRP A 84 9.73 5.72 28.67
C TRP A 84 10.99 6.54 28.38
N SER A 85 11.87 6.71 29.37
CA SER A 85 13.14 7.42 29.19
C SER A 85 14.07 6.72 28.18
N GLN A 86 13.85 5.43 27.93
CA GLN A 86 14.57 4.65 26.92
C GLN A 86 14.15 5.01 25.48
N TYR A 87 12.95 5.56 25.28
CA TYR A 87 12.33 5.73 23.96
C TYR A 87 12.07 7.18 23.57
N LEU A 88 11.75 8.06 24.53
CA LEU A 88 11.48 9.47 24.26
C LEU A 88 11.99 10.37 25.39
N THR A 89 12.18 11.65 25.07
CA THR A 89 12.45 12.73 26.03
C THR A 89 11.30 13.74 26.06
N ASN A 90 11.37 14.76 26.90
CA ASN A 90 10.36 15.83 26.92
C ASN A 90 10.34 16.67 25.64
N GLU A 91 11.44 16.65 24.88
CA GLU A 91 11.60 17.35 23.61
C GLU A 91 11.08 16.52 22.42
N THR A 92 11.01 15.20 22.56
CA THR A 92 10.50 14.29 21.53
C THR A 92 8.98 14.42 21.40
N SER A 93 8.50 14.66 20.20
CA SER A 93 7.07 14.61 19.91
C SER A 93 6.62 13.18 19.60
N PHE A 94 5.44 12.77 20.08
CA PHE A 94 4.92 11.44 19.80
C PHE A 94 3.44 11.42 19.38
N ALA A 95 3.03 10.34 18.73
CA ALA A 95 1.63 10.02 18.49
C ALA A 95 1.37 8.52 18.70
N VAL A 96 0.08 8.19 18.84
CA VAL A 96 -0.39 6.83 19.11
C VAL A 96 -1.51 6.51 18.14
N ASP A 97 -1.32 5.45 17.36
CA ASP A 97 -2.36 4.77 16.62
C ASP A 97 -2.82 3.52 17.37
N SER A 98 -4.08 3.15 17.16
CA SER A 98 -4.66 1.98 17.80
C SER A 98 -5.47 1.15 16.81
N VAL A 99 -5.32 -0.16 16.90
CA VAL A 99 -6.16 -1.13 16.21
C VAL A 99 -6.73 -2.05 17.27
N VAL A 100 -8.06 -2.12 17.32
CA VAL A 100 -8.78 -2.82 18.38
C VAL A 100 -9.75 -3.81 17.76
N PHE A 101 -9.68 -5.04 18.27
CA PHE A 101 -10.57 -6.14 17.95
C PHE A 101 -10.98 -6.79 19.27
N SER A 102 -11.96 -6.23 19.95
CA SER A 102 -12.42 -6.70 21.26
C SER A 102 -13.88 -6.31 21.49
N LYS A 103 -14.61 -7.10 22.27
CA LYS A 103 -15.99 -6.79 22.68
C LYS A 103 -16.05 -5.69 23.74
N GLU A 104 -15.02 -5.62 24.58
CA GLU A 104 -14.89 -4.68 25.69
C GLU A 104 -14.37 -3.32 25.19
N PHE A 105 -13.30 -3.33 24.39
CA PHE A 105 -12.75 -2.11 23.82
C PHE A 105 -13.46 -1.73 22.51
N ARG A 106 -14.59 -1.02 22.61
CA ARG A 106 -15.40 -0.67 21.43
C ARG A 106 -14.89 0.52 20.61
N HIS A 107 -13.98 1.32 21.17
CA HIS A 107 -13.52 2.56 20.54
C HIS A 107 -11.99 2.69 20.53
N SER A 108 -11.38 2.48 19.36
CA SER A 108 -9.93 2.58 19.17
C SER A 108 -9.36 3.93 19.64
N LYS A 109 -9.98 5.04 19.25
CA LYS A 109 -9.56 6.40 19.66
C LYS A 109 -9.43 6.56 21.18
N PHE A 110 -10.32 5.93 21.95
CA PHE A 110 -10.28 6.00 23.41
C PHE A 110 -9.04 5.30 23.98
N VAL A 111 -8.68 4.13 23.43
CA VAL A 111 -7.45 3.41 23.79
C VAL A 111 -6.21 4.25 23.47
N ALA A 112 -6.16 4.86 22.28
CA ALA A 112 -5.05 5.74 21.91
C ALA A 112 -4.91 6.94 22.87
N TYR A 113 -6.00 7.53 23.35
CA TYR A 113 -5.95 8.59 24.36
C TYR A 113 -5.40 8.08 25.69
N LYS A 114 -5.84 6.92 26.16
CA LYS A 114 -5.35 6.34 27.43
C LYS A 114 -3.85 6.03 27.40
N VAL A 115 -3.33 5.56 26.26
CA VAL A 115 -1.89 5.38 26.07
C VAL A 115 -1.17 6.73 26.12
N LYS A 116 -1.69 7.77 25.46
CA LYS A 116 -1.11 9.13 25.50
C LYS A 116 -1.07 9.68 26.91
N ASP A 117 -2.17 9.58 27.65
CA ASP A 117 -2.27 10.09 29.02
C ASP A 117 -1.26 9.39 29.94
N ALA A 118 -1.14 8.06 29.84
CA ALA A 118 -0.18 7.28 30.63
C ALA A 118 1.28 7.72 30.39
N ILE A 119 1.65 8.00 29.13
CA ILE A 119 3.00 8.50 28.77
C ILE A 119 3.20 9.91 29.30
N VAL A 120 2.22 10.80 29.12
CA VAL A 120 2.30 12.19 29.60
C VAL A 120 2.46 12.23 31.12
N ASP A 121 1.68 11.43 31.85
CA ASP A 121 1.74 11.38 33.30
C ASP A 121 3.05 10.78 33.81
N TYR A 122 3.62 9.78 33.12
CA TYR A 122 4.96 9.27 33.43
C TYR A 122 6.01 10.40 33.44
N PHE A 123 6.05 11.22 32.38
CA PHE A 123 7.01 12.33 32.31
C PHE A 123 6.70 13.44 33.30
N ARG A 124 5.41 13.76 33.50
CA ARG A 124 5.01 14.79 34.47
C ARG A 124 5.45 14.40 35.89
N GLU A 125 5.30 13.14 36.27
CA GLU A 125 5.72 12.63 37.59
C GLU A 125 7.25 12.58 37.74
N LYS A 126 7.97 12.21 36.67
CA LYS A 126 9.44 12.05 36.72
C LYS A 126 10.22 13.35 36.55
N THR A 127 9.70 14.28 35.75
CA THR A 127 10.46 15.46 35.28
C THR A 127 9.74 16.78 35.51
N GLY A 128 8.47 16.76 35.91
CA GLY A 128 7.65 17.96 36.14
C GLY A 128 7.07 18.60 34.87
N SER A 129 7.45 18.14 33.68
CA SER A 129 6.95 18.62 32.40
C SER A 129 6.37 17.48 31.55
N ARG A 130 5.71 17.82 30.45
CA ARG A 130 5.11 16.84 29.52
C ARG A 130 5.80 16.87 28.17
N PRO A 131 5.93 15.72 27.48
CA PRO A 131 6.36 15.68 26.09
C PRO A 131 5.31 16.29 25.16
N ASN A 132 5.74 16.65 23.95
CA ASN A 132 4.86 17.22 22.93
C ASN A 132 4.10 16.11 22.17
N ILE A 133 2.89 16.43 21.68
CA ILE A 133 2.08 15.50 20.87
C ILE A 133 1.94 16.10 19.47
N SER A 134 2.42 15.37 18.45
CA SER A 134 2.35 15.77 17.05
C SER A 134 1.68 14.66 16.24
N ILE A 135 0.51 14.95 15.65
CA ILE A 135 -0.24 13.94 14.87
C ILE A 135 0.30 13.83 13.43
N THR A 136 0.80 14.93 12.86
CA THR A 136 1.13 15.02 11.43
C THR A 136 2.57 14.63 11.11
N ASN A 137 3.50 14.82 12.05
CA ASN A 137 4.89 14.38 11.91
C ASN A 137 5.48 14.18 13.31
N PRO A 138 5.14 13.08 14.00
CA PRO A 138 5.76 12.74 15.27
C PRO A 138 7.22 12.34 15.08
N ASP A 139 8.01 12.52 16.13
CA ASP A 139 9.35 11.93 16.19
C ASP A 139 9.26 10.44 16.53
N LEU A 140 8.30 10.06 17.38
CA LEU A 140 7.99 8.68 17.73
C LEU A 140 6.52 8.34 17.44
N GLN A 141 6.29 7.36 16.56
CA GLN A 141 4.96 6.81 16.32
C GLN A 141 4.81 5.48 17.08
N LEU A 142 3.80 5.41 17.94
CA LEU A 142 3.44 4.22 18.70
C LEU A 142 2.20 3.56 18.11
N HIS A 143 2.16 2.24 18.16
CA HIS A 143 1.02 1.45 17.71
C HIS A 143 0.59 0.48 18.80
N ILE A 144 -0.63 0.64 19.32
CA ILE A 144 -1.25 -0.33 20.23
C ILE A 144 -2.22 -1.23 19.46
N HIS A 145 -2.01 -2.52 19.54
CA HIS A 145 -2.91 -3.52 19.00
C HIS A 145 -3.57 -4.26 20.16
N ILE A 146 -4.89 -4.35 20.15
CA ILE A 146 -5.67 -5.12 21.12
C ILE A 146 -6.48 -6.15 20.36
N ALA A 147 -6.23 -7.43 20.64
CA ALA A 147 -7.05 -8.54 20.17
C ALA A 147 -7.61 -9.27 21.38
N GLU A 148 -8.94 -9.20 21.55
CA GLU A 148 -9.64 -9.64 22.75
C GLU A 148 -9.07 -8.92 23.99
N ASP A 149 -8.29 -9.63 24.80
CA ASP A 149 -7.62 -9.12 26.01
C ASP A 149 -6.11 -8.95 25.79
N ASP A 150 -5.55 -9.45 24.69
CA ASP A 150 -4.12 -9.42 24.40
C ASP A 150 -3.73 -8.09 23.76
N CYS A 151 -2.88 -7.35 24.47
CA CYS A 151 -2.40 -6.03 24.09
C CYS A 151 -0.91 -6.08 23.70
N THR A 152 -0.58 -5.52 22.55
CA THR A 152 0.80 -5.34 22.08
C THR A 152 1.03 -3.87 21.78
N LEU A 153 1.96 -3.25 22.50
CA LEU A 153 2.48 -1.91 22.21
C LEU A 153 3.77 -2.01 21.41
N SER A 154 3.84 -1.32 20.29
CA SER A 154 4.99 -1.33 19.37
C SER A 154 5.43 0.07 18.99
N LEU A 155 6.72 0.20 18.66
CA LEU A 155 7.26 1.34 17.92
C LEU A 155 7.04 1.12 16.41
N ASP A 156 6.63 2.15 15.67
CA ASP A 156 6.59 2.12 14.20
C ASP A 156 7.93 2.59 13.64
N SER A 157 8.66 1.67 13.00
CA SER A 157 9.96 1.96 12.39
C SER A 157 9.85 2.55 10.98
N SER A 158 8.68 2.45 10.34
CA SER A 158 8.45 2.90 8.96
C SER A 158 8.10 4.37 8.85
N GLY A 159 7.29 4.90 9.78
CA GLY A 159 6.77 6.26 9.73
C GLY A 159 5.61 6.40 8.76
N GLU A 160 5.78 7.06 7.62
CA GLU A 160 4.76 6.96 6.56
C GLU A 160 4.63 5.51 6.08
N SER A 161 3.42 5.10 5.70
CA SER A 161 3.23 3.73 5.21
C SER A 161 4.11 3.42 4.01
N LEU A 162 4.67 2.21 3.99
CA LEU A 162 5.66 1.78 3.00
C LEU A 162 5.13 1.82 1.57
N HIS A 163 3.82 1.68 1.32
CA HIS A 163 3.26 1.82 -0.04
C HIS A 163 3.62 3.16 -0.70
N ARG A 164 3.79 4.23 0.09
CA ARG A 164 4.30 5.51 -0.41
C ARG A 164 5.79 5.40 -0.68
N ARG A 165 6.14 4.91 -1.87
CA ARG A 165 7.56 4.72 -2.25
C ARG A 165 8.28 6.04 -2.39
N GLY A 166 7.61 7.04 -2.97
CA GLY A 166 8.18 8.37 -3.23
C GLY A 166 8.32 8.70 -4.72
N TYR A 167 8.23 7.71 -5.62
CA TYR A 167 8.29 7.97 -7.07
C TYR A 167 7.01 8.63 -7.62
N ARG A 168 5.85 8.40 -6.99
CA ARG A 168 4.55 8.91 -7.46
C ARG A 168 4.47 10.42 -7.24
N GLN A 169 4.68 11.19 -8.31
CA GLN A 169 4.56 12.66 -8.30
C GLN A 169 3.13 13.11 -8.51
N GLU A 170 2.42 12.43 -9.42
CA GLU A 170 1.03 12.71 -9.76
C GLU A 170 0.21 11.42 -9.72
N SER A 171 -1.11 11.56 -9.52
CA SER A 171 -2.02 10.43 -9.42
C SER A 171 -3.26 10.66 -10.27
N VAL A 172 -3.77 9.55 -10.80
CA VAL A 172 -5.13 9.47 -11.35
C VAL A 172 -6.13 9.30 -10.21
N GLU A 173 -7.42 9.35 -10.53
CA GLU A 173 -8.48 8.97 -9.61
C GLU A 173 -8.32 7.49 -9.22
N ALA A 174 -8.28 7.22 -7.92
CA ALA A 174 -8.17 5.87 -7.33
C ALA A 174 -7.02 4.99 -7.90
N PRO A 175 -5.75 5.39 -7.72
CA PRO A 175 -4.62 4.58 -8.17
C PRO A 175 -4.59 3.23 -7.44
N LEU A 176 -4.07 2.21 -8.12
CA LEU A 176 -3.73 0.95 -7.48
C LEU A 176 -2.64 1.19 -6.43
N ASN A 177 -2.77 0.57 -5.26
CA ASN A 177 -1.76 0.66 -4.21
C ASN A 177 -0.48 -0.08 -4.65
N GLU A 178 0.68 0.51 -4.41
CA GLU A 178 2.01 0.00 -4.80
C GLU A 178 2.30 -1.38 -4.21
N VAL A 179 1.92 -1.63 -2.95
CA VAL A 179 2.07 -2.93 -2.27
C VAL A 179 1.24 -4.00 -2.98
N LEU A 180 0.01 -3.65 -3.39
CA LEU A 180 -0.87 -4.58 -4.10
C LEU A 180 -0.36 -4.83 -5.53
N ALA A 181 0.11 -3.80 -6.22
CA ALA A 181 0.70 -3.93 -7.56
C ALA A 181 1.93 -4.86 -7.54
N ALA A 182 2.87 -4.62 -6.62
CA ALA A 182 4.04 -5.50 -6.45
C ALA A 182 3.62 -6.94 -6.15
N ALA A 183 2.67 -7.13 -5.23
CA ALA A 183 2.18 -8.46 -4.90
C ALA A 183 1.52 -9.16 -6.09
N MET A 184 0.71 -8.46 -6.89
CA MET A 184 0.09 -9.01 -8.10
C MET A 184 1.15 -9.52 -9.07
N ILE A 185 2.22 -8.76 -9.29
CA ILE A 185 3.33 -9.16 -10.18
C ILE A 185 4.03 -10.41 -9.59
N MET A 186 4.37 -10.40 -8.31
CA MET A 186 5.00 -11.54 -7.65
C MET A 186 4.13 -12.80 -7.66
N MET A 187 2.80 -12.67 -7.56
CA MET A 187 1.85 -13.79 -7.67
C MET A 187 1.87 -14.45 -9.06
N THR A 188 2.24 -13.71 -10.09
CA THR A 188 2.32 -14.29 -11.44
C THR A 188 3.51 -15.23 -11.62
N GLY A 189 4.51 -15.15 -10.75
CA GLY A 189 5.80 -15.81 -10.91
C GLY A 189 6.73 -15.17 -11.93
N TRP A 190 6.34 -14.02 -12.51
CA TRP A 190 7.19 -13.28 -13.44
C TRP A 190 8.40 -12.69 -12.72
N ASP A 191 9.58 -12.97 -13.27
CA ASP A 191 10.88 -12.62 -12.70
C ASP A 191 11.71 -11.69 -13.60
N GLY A 192 11.13 -11.20 -14.70
CA GLY A 192 11.82 -10.40 -15.71
C GLY A 192 12.35 -11.19 -16.91
N GLY A 193 12.05 -12.49 -17.01
CA GLY A 193 12.48 -13.35 -18.12
C GLY A 193 11.74 -13.14 -19.46
N CYS A 194 10.78 -12.23 -19.54
CA CYS A 194 10.08 -11.83 -20.75
C CYS A 194 9.44 -10.44 -20.59
N ASP A 195 8.86 -9.90 -21.66
CA ASP A 195 8.16 -8.61 -21.61
C ASP A 195 6.90 -8.67 -20.72
N LEU A 196 6.51 -7.52 -20.16
CA LEU A 196 5.25 -7.36 -19.41
C LEU A 196 4.40 -6.25 -20.02
N ILE A 197 3.10 -6.48 -20.13
CA ILE A 197 2.16 -5.51 -20.69
C ILE A 197 1.03 -5.22 -19.69
N ASP A 198 0.79 -3.93 -19.44
CA ASP A 198 -0.43 -3.42 -18.80
C ASP A 198 -1.18 -2.52 -19.78
N PRO A 199 -2.23 -3.02 -20.47
CA PRO A 199 -2.93 -2.27 -21.49
C PRO A 199 -3.93 -1.22 -20.98
N MET A 200 -4.09 -1.09 -19.66
CA MET A 200 -4.94 -0.10 -19.00
C MET A 200 -4.20 0.44 -17.77
N CYS A 201 -3.02 0.99 -18.00
CA CYS A 201 -2.00 1.22 -16.97
C CYS A 201 -2.30 2.36 -16.00
N GLY A 202 -3.26 3.23 -16.33
CA GLY A 202 -3.58 4.41 -15.52
C GLY A 202 -2.33 5.23 -15.24
N SER A 203 -1.97 5.35 -13.96
CA SER A 203 -0.76 6.08 -13.50
C SER A 203 0.56 5.31 -13.62
N GLY A 204 0.58 4.13 -14.26
CA GLY A 204 1.78 3.32 -14.50
C GLY A 204 2.26 2.50 -13.30
N THR A 205 1.41 2.27 -12.30
CA THR A 205 1.83 1.65 -11.02
C THR A 205 2.33 0.21 -11.20
N ILE A 206 1.61 -0.61 -11.97
CA ILE A 206 2.02 -2.00 -12.27
C ILE A 206 3.34 -1.98 -13.05
N ALA A 207 3.47 -1.12 -14.06
CA ALA A 207 4.68 -1.04 -14.87
C ALA A 207 5.92 -0.66 -14.04
N ILE A 208 5.80 0.32 -13.14
CA ILE A 208 6.91 0.76 -12.27
C ILE A 208 7.29 -0.35 -11.29
N GLU A 209 6.35 -0.94 -10.56
CA GLU A 209 6.66 -2.03 -9.62
C GLU A 209 7.25 -3.25 -10.33
N ALA A 210 6.81 -3.54 -11.57
CA ALA A 210 7.37 -4.61 -12.39
C ALA A 210 8.84 -4.35 -12.72
N ALA A 211 9.18 -3.15 -13.16
CA ALA A 211 10.56 -2.77 -13.46
C ALA A 211 11.45 -2.82 -12.19
N LEU A 212 10.93 -2.38 -11.04
CA LEU A 212 11.64 -2.46 -9.76
C LEU A 212 11.90 -3.92 -9.34
N ILE A 213 10.95 -4.83 -9.55
CA ILE A 213 11.12 -6.26 -9.30
C ILE A 213 12.12 -6.87 -10.30
N ALA A 214 11.98 -6.55 -11.58
CA ALA A 214 12.82 -7.07 -12.64
C ALA A 214 14.29 -6.67 -12.47
N ARG A 215 14.56 -5.42 -12.04
CA ARG A 215 15.92 -4.95 -11.73
C ARG A 215 16.37 -5.22 -10.29
N ASN A 216 15.48 -5.78 -9.47
CA ASN A 216 15.67 -5.98 -8.04
C ASN A 216 16.09 -4.70 -7.28
N ILE A 217 15.53 -3.55 -7.68
CA ILE A 217 15.72 -2.27 -7.01
C ILE A 217 14.81 -2.25 -5.78
N ALA A 218 15.38 -1.98 -4.60
CA ALA A 218 14.63 -1.86 -3.36
C ALA A 218 13.64 -0.68 -3.45
N PRO A 219 12.35 -0.87 -3.12
CA PRO A 219 11.35 0.19 -3.24
C PRO A 219 11.62 1.37 -2.30
N GLY A 220 12.39 1.15 -1.24
CA GLY A 220 12.77 2.15 -0.26
C GLY A 220 13.76 3.21 -0.74
N VAL A 221 14.39 3.05 -1.92
CA VAL A 221 15.36 4.03 -2.46
C VAL A 221 14.74 5.41 -2.71
N PHE A 222 13.44 5.44 -3.02
CA PHE A 222 12.70 6.66 -3.34
C PHE A 222 12.19 7.40 -2.09
N ARG A 223 12.31 6.78 -0.90
CA ARG A 223 11.79 7.35 0.34
C ARG A 223 12.77 8.38 0.90
N LYS A 224 12.21 9.48 1.40
CA LYS A 224 13.00 10.58 1.97
C LYS A 224 13.53 10.25 3.36
N GLU A 225 12.73 9.58 4.17
CA GLU A 225 13.04 9.25 5.56
C GLU A 225 12.26 8.02 6.04
N TYR A 226 12.74 7.42 7.12
CA TYR A 226 12.06 6.41 7.92
C TYR A 226 11.96 6.85 9.38
N ALA A 227 10.95 6.37 10.12
CA ALA A 227 10.77 6.76 11.52
C ALA A 227 11.93 6.30 12.42
N PHE A 228 12.56 5.16 12.12
CA PHE A 228 13.72 4.70 12.89
C PHE A 228 14.91 5.66 12.84
N GLU A 229 15.02 6.55 11.84
CA GLU A 229 16.10 7.54 11.74
C GLU A 229 16.06 8.56 12.88
N LYS A 230 14.91 8.69 13.56
CA LYS A 230 14.71 9.59 14.70
C LYS A 230 14.89 8.91 16.06
N TRP A 231 15.14 7.60 16.10
CA TRP A 231 15.26 6.85 17.35
C TRP A 231 16.61 7.11 18.03
N ASN A 232 16.64 7.07 19.37
CA ASN A 232 17.86 7.32 20.15
C ASN A 232 19.02 6.38 19.82
N ASP A 233 18.71 5.17 19.36
CA ASP A 233 19.69 4.14 19.00
C ASP A 233 19.86 3.99 17.48
N PHE A 234 19.48 5.00 16.69
CA PHE A 234 19.68 4.99 15.25
C PHE A 234 21.16 4.86 14.89
N ASP A 235 21.47 3.85 14.07
CA ASP A 235 22.82 3.60 13.56
C ASP A 235 22.90 4.04 12.09
N GLN A 236 23.46 5.23 11.89
CA GLN A 236 23.61 5.84 10.57
C GLN A 236 24.54 5.03 9.66
N GLU A 237 25.68 4.55 10.18
CA GLU A 237 26.68 3.82 9.39
C GLU A 237 26.10 2.48 8.90
N LEU A 238 25.38 1.78 9.77
CA LEU A 238 24.67 0.55 9.42
C LEU A 238 23.60 0.79 8.35
N PHE A 239 22.81 1.85 8.49
CA PHE A 239 21.79 2.17 7.49
C PHE A 239 22.39 2.61 6.17
N ASP A 240 23.47 3.40 6.18
CA ASP A 240 24.19 3.81 4.97
C ASP A 240 24.77 2.60 4.23
N ALA A 241 25.29 1.60 4.96
CA ALA A 241 25.74 0.35 4.35
C ALA A 241 24.60 -0.40 3.65
N ILE A 242 23.39 -0.44 4.25
CA ILE A 242 22.21 -1.06 3.65
C ILE A 242 21.69 -0.24 2.45
N TYR A 243 21.66 1.08 2.57
CA TYR A 243 21.13 1.97 1.55
C TYR A 243 22.00 1.99 0.29
N ASN A 244 23.32 1.86 0.45
CA ASN A 244 24.28 1.89 -0.65
C ASN A 244 24.62 0.49 -1.20
N ASP A 245 24.06 -0.59 -0.63
CA ASP A 245 24.21 -1.93 -1.16
C ASP A 245 23.31 -2.13 -2.41
N ASP A 246 23.93 -2.05 -3.58
CA ASP A 246 23.33 -2.36 -4.88
C ASP A 246 23.78 -3.73 -5.43
N SER A 247 24.45 -4.55 -4.62
CA SER A 247 25.04 -5.83 -5.06
C SER A 247 24.02 -6.85 -5.57
N LYS A 248 22.75 -6.69 -5.19
CA LYS A 248 21.64 -7.54 -5.64
C LYS A 248 20.86 -6.95 -6.82
N GLU A 249 21.17 -5.73 -7.27
CA GLU A 249 20.57 -5.19 -8.49
C GLU A 249 20.99 -6.03 -9.70
N ARG A 250 20.10 -6.12 -10.69
CA ARG A 250 20.32 -6.91 -11.91
C ARG A 250 19.91 -6.13 -13.14
N GLU A 251 20.51 -6.50 -14.27
CA GLU A 251 20.11 -6.00 -15.57
C GLU A 251 18.76 -6.58 -15.97
N PHE A 252 17.93 -5.77 -16.63
CA PHE A 252 16.68 -6.18 -17.24
C PHE A 252 16.73 -5.85 -18.73
N THR A 253 16.80 -6.89 -19.56
CA THR A 253 17.02 -6.79 -21.00
C THR A 253 15.72 -6.78 -21.82
N HIS A 254 14.57 -6.95 -21.16
CA HIS A 254 13.24 -6.96 -21.78
C HIS A 254 12.56 -5.60 -21.61
N LYS A 255 11.31 -5.49 -22.07
CA LYS A 255 10.53 -4.26 -22.01
C LYS A 255 9.24 -4.42 -21.21
N ILE A 256 8.82 -3.32 -20.62
CA ILE A 256 7.52 -3.20 -19.96
C ILE A 256 6.70 -2.17 -20.71
N TYR A 257 5.52 -2.57 -21.18
CA TYR A 257 4.64 -1.72 -21.95
C TYR A 257 3.41 -1.34 -21.14
N GLY A 258 3.15 -0.04 -21.03
CA GLY A 258 1.92 0.51 -20.45
C GLY A 258 1.10 1.24 -21.49
N TYR A 259 -0.19 0.93 -21.57
CA TYR A 259 -1.13 1.65 -22.44
C TYR A 259 -2.31 2.17 -21.65
N ASP A 260 -2.83 3.34 -22.04
CA ASP A 260 -4.12 3.82 -21.55
C ASP A 260 -4.80 4.65 -22.64
N ILE A 261 -6.14 4.62 -22.67
CA ILE A 261 -6.93 5.45 -23.60
C ILE A 261 -6.93 6.92 -23.14
N ASN A 262 -6.80 7.16 -21.84
CA ASN A 262 -6.82 8.47 -21.24
C ASN A 262 -5.45 9.14 -21.32
N ARG A 263 -5.36 10.18 -22.15
CA ARG A 263 -4.14 10.99 -22.32
C ARG A 263 -3.59 11.55 -21.01
N ASN A 264 -4.44 12.02 -20.09
CA ASN A 264 -3.96 12.53 -18.80
C ASN A 264 -3.32 11.43 -17.96
N ALA A 265 -3.87 10.21 -17.99
CA ALA A 265 -3.28 9.07 -17.27
C ALA A 265 -1.90 8.71 -17.84
N VAL A 266 -1.76 8.70 -19.17
CA VAL A 266 -0.49 8.50 -19.87
C VAL A 266 0.55 9.55 -19.48
N GLU A 267 0.18 10.84 -19.47
CA GLU A 267 1.09 11.92 -19.07
C GLU A 267 1.55 11.78 -17.61
N ILE A 268 0.64 11.39 -16.71
CA ILE A 268 0.97 11.09 -15.30
C ILE A 268 1.90 9.88 -15.19
N ALA A 269 1.62 8.80 -15.93
CA ALA A 269 2.45 7.60 -15.93
C ALA A 269 3.87 7.90 -16.43
N LEU A 270 4.03 8.67 -17.50
CA LEU A 270 5.34 9.09 -18.01
C LEU A 270 6.13 9.89 -16.97
N LYS A 271 5.47 10.82 -16.24
CA LYS A 271 6.11 11.57 -15.15
C LYS A 271 6.55 10.66 -14.01
N ASN A 272 5.71 9.72 -13.60
CA ASN A 272 6.03 8.77 -12.53
C ASN A 272 7.16 7.80 -12.92
N VAL A 273 7.17 7.32 -14.16
CA VAL A 273 8.24 6.47 -14.72
C VAL A 273 9.56 7.24 -14.75
N LYS A 274 9.54 8.51 -15.20
CA LYS A 274 10.72 9.37 -15.19
C LYS A 274 11.22 9.61 -13.77
N ALA A 275 10.33 9.91 -12.82
CA ALA A 275 10.69 10.11 -11.41
C ALA A 275 11.25 8.84 -10.75
N ALA A 276 10.85 7.65 -11.22
CA ALA A 276 11.43 6.37 -10.80
C ALA A 276 12.77 6.04 -11.48
N GLY A 277 13.17 6.79 -12.51
CA GLY A 277 14.40 6.55 -13.27
C GLY A 277 14.34 5.31 -14.18
N LEU A 278 13.15 4.94 -14.67
CA LEU A 278 12.89 3.68 -15.38
C LEU A 278 12.43 3.88 -16.84
N SER A 279 12.73 5.04 -17.42
CA SER A 279 12.34 5.38 -18.80
C SER A 279 13.03 4.52 -19.87
N LYS A 280 14.11 3.80 -19.52
CA LYS A 280 14.78 2.88 -20.45
C LYS A 280 14.04 1.54 -20.56
N GLU A 281 13.43 1.09 -19.47
CA GLU A 281 12.77 -0.21 -19.35
C GLU A 281 11.27 -0.13 -19.66
N ILE A 282 10.64 1.01 -19.38
CA ILE A 282 9.19 1.20 -19.49
C ILE A 282 8.83 2.10 -20.65
N GLU A 283 8.01 1.60 -21.57
CA GLU A 283 7.37 2.38 -22.63
C GLU A 283 5.90 2.61 -22.31
N ILE A 284 5.48 3.88 -22.26
CA ILE A 284 4.07 4.26 -22.08
C ILE A 284 3.56 4.91 -23.37
N ASN A 285 2.43 4.46 -23.89
CA ASN A 285 1.75 5.14 -25.00
C ASN A 285 0.24 5.28 -24.77
N GLN A 286 -0.36 6.28 -25.41
CA GLN A 286 -1.81 6.36 -25.52
C GLN A 286 -2.32 5.38 -26.58
N LYS A 287 -3.05 4.35 -26.17
CA LYS A 287 -3.67 3.38 -27.07
C LYS A 287 -4.98 2.89 -26.49
N ASP A 288 -5.96 2.64 -27.36
CA ASP A 288 -7.20 1.97 -26.98
C ASP A 288 -6.98 0.46 -26.97
N PHE A 289 -7.35 -0.20 -25.87
CA PHE A 289 -7.28 -1.65 -25.76
C PHE A 289 -8.15 -2.37 -26.81
N HIS A 290 -9.20 -1.72 -27.34
CA HIS A 290 -9.96 -2.26 -28.47
C HIS A 290 -9.10 -2.50 -29.71
N GLN A 291 -7.95 -1.84 -29.83
CA GLN A 291 -7.00 -1.99 -30.94
C GLN A 291 -5.80 -2.86 -30.56
N PHE A 292 -5.85 -3.57 -29.43
CA PHE A 292 -4.76 -4.43 -28.99
C PHE A 292 -4.45 -5.50 -30.06
N THR A 293 -3.19 -5.58 -30.45
CA THR A 293 -2.65 -6.54 -31.41
C THR A 293 -1.64 -7.46 -30.73
N ARG A 294 -1.40 -8.61 -31.35
CA ARG A 294 -0.42 -9.58 -30.85
C ARG A 294 0.97 -8.94 -30.69
N PRO A 295 1.58 -8.99 -29.49
CA PRO A 295 2.97 -8.60 -29.29
C PRO A 295 3.92 -9.48 -30.10
N GLN A 296 5.00 -8.89 -30.62
CA GLN A 296 6.00 -9.61 -31.41
C GLN A 296 6.77 -10.60 -30.53
N GLU A 297 7.22 -10.13 -29.36
CA GLU A 297 7.95 -10.93 -28.39
C GLU A 297 7.00 -11.62 -27.39
N LYS A 298 7.52 -12.67 -26.75
CA LYS A 298 6.80 -13.36 -25.67
C LYS A 298 6.60 -12.41 -24.50
N CYS A 299 5.39 -12.37 -23.95
CA CYS A 299 5.07 -11.50 -22.83
C CYS A 299 4.03 -12.10 -21.88
N ILE A 300 3.89 -11.45 -20.72
CA ILE A 300 2.79 -11.64 -19.77
C ILE A 300 1.94 -10.36 -19.71
N MET A 301 0.62 -10.51 -19.64
CA MET A 301 -0.27 -9.36 -19.40
C MET A 301 -0.68 -9.33 -17.93
N VAL A 302 -0.52 -8.18 -17.28
CA VAL A 302 -1.00 -7.94 -15.91
C VAL A 302 -1.72 -6.61 -15.90
N THR A 303 -3.02 -6.61 -15.56
CA THR A 303 -3.81 -5.38 -15.65
C THR A 303 -4.90 -5.29 -14.60
N ASN A 304 -5.27 -4.06 -14.27
CA ASN A 304 -6.37 -3.69 -13.39
C ASN A 304 -7.36 -2.81 -14.17
N PRO A 305 -8.23 -3.41 -15.01
CA PRO A 305 -9.19 -2.68 -15.82
C PRO A 305 -10.17 -1.88 -14.95
N PRO A 306 -10.84 -0.86 -15.51
CA PRO A 306 -11.98 -0.23 -14.86
C PRO A 306 -13.04 -1.26 -14.46
N TYR A 307 -13.74 -1.03 -13.36
CA TYR A 307 -14.82 -1.92 -12.90
C TYR A 307 -16.08 -1.19 -12.41
N GLY A 308 -16.18 0.14 -12.55
CA GLY A 308 -17.43 0.88 -12.39
C GLY A 308 -17.75 1.46 -11.00
N GLU A 309 -17.04 1.07 -9.93
CA GLU A 309 -17.25 1.66 -8.58
C GLU A 309 -16.58 3.02 -8.41
N ARG A 310 -15.39 3.19 -8.98
CA ARG A 310 -14.54 4.39 -8.79
C ARG A 310 -14.32 5.16 -10.08
N ILE A 311 -14.34 4.47 -11.22
CA ILE A 311 -14.25 5.03 -12.56
C ILE A 311 -15.35 4.34 -13.37
N SER A 312 -16.33 5.11 -13.84
CA SER A 312 -17.38 4.58 -14.70
C SER A 312 -16.94 4.62 -16.16
N THR A 313 -17.03 3.48 -16.83
CA THR A 313 -16.96 3.40 -18.28
C THR A 313 -18.39 3.25 -18.80
N PRO A 314 -18.83 4.02 -19.81
CA PRO A 314 -20.19 3.97 -20.33
C PRO A 314 -20.65 2.55 -20.73
N ASP A 315 -19.72 1.73 -21.23
CA ASP A 315 -19.95 0.32 -21.57
C ASP A 315 -18.92 -0.59 -20.87
N LEU A 316 -19.06 -0.73 -19.55
CA LEU A 316 -18.19 -1.58 -18.76
C LEU A 316 -18.23 -3.05 -19.20
N LEU A 317 -19.44 -3.60 -19.41
CA LEU A 317 -19.60 -5.00 -19.79
C LEU A 317 -19.07 -5.27 -21.20
N GLY A 318 -19.25 -4.33 -22.13
CA GLY A 318 -18.65 -4.39 -23.46
C GLY A 318 -17.12 -4.39 -23.40
N LEU A 319 -16.50 -3.57 -22.54
CA LEU A 319 -15.05 -3.60 -22.34
C LEU A 319 -14.55 -5.00 -21.93
N TYR A 320 -15.19 -5.64 -20.96
CA TYR A 320 -14.78 -7.00 -20.55
C TYR A 320 -15.03 -8.05 -21.62
N ARG A 321 -16.05 -7.87 -22.46
CA ARG A 321 -16.25 -8.70 -23.65
C ARG A 321 -15.10 -8.54 -24.65
N THR A 322 -14.68 -7.30 -24.90
CA THR A 322 -13.50 -6.99 -25.73
C THR A 322 -12.24 -7.61 -25.16
N ILE A 323 -12.05 -7.59 -23.83
CA ILE A 323 -10.93 -8.28 -23.16
C ILE A 323 -10.92 -9.77 -23.52
N GLY A 324 -12.07 -10.44 -23.38
CA GLY A 324 -12.21 -11.84 -23.78
C GLY A 324 -11.85 -12.11 -25.24
N GLU A 325 -12.38 -11.31 -26.15
CA GLU A 325 -12.11 -11.41 -27.59
C GLU A 325 -10.63 -11.21 -27.90
N ARG A 326 -10.04 -10.11 -27.43
CA ARG A 326 -8.63 -9.77 -27.69
C ARG A 326 -7.69 -10.81 -27.11
N LEU A 327 -7.94 -11.31 -25.89
CA LEU A 327 -7.14 -12.40 -25.34
C LEU A 327 -7.19 -13.64 -26.25
N LYS A 328 -8.39 -14.06 -26.68
CA LYS A 328 -8.58 -15.25 -27.51
C LYS A 328 -7.93 -15.15 -28.90
N HIS A 329 -7.93 -13.97 -29.50
CA HIS A 329 -7.53 -13.79 -30.91
C HIS A 329 -6.13 -13.18 -31.08
N GLN A 330 -5.66 -12.40 -30.11
CA GLN A 330 -4.41 -11.63 -30.23
C GLN A 330 -3.39 -12.01 -29.15
N PHE A 331 -3.78 -12.75 -28.10
CA PHE A 331 -2.89 -13.08 -26.98
C PHE A 331 -2.75 -14.59 -26.74
N GLN A 332 -2.74 -15.35 -27.84
CA GLN A 332 -2.56 -16.80 -27.81
C GLN A 332 -1.16 -17.17 -27.34
N ASP A 333 -1.07 -18.27 -26.59
CA ASP A 333 0.14 -18.88 -26.03
C ASP A 333 0.84 -18.05 -24.95
N TYR A 334 0.16 -17.00 -24.47
CA TYR A 334 0.61 -16.12 -23.39
C TYR A 334 -0.33 -16.17 -22.18
N ASP A 335 0.17 -15.73 -21.03
CA ASP A 335 -0.55 -15.68 -19.77
C ASP A 335 -1.09 -14.26 -19.51
N ALA A 336 -2.38 -14.15 -19.25
CA ALA A 336 -3.01 -12.88 -18.87
C ALA A 336 -3.56 -12.94 -17.44
N TRP A 337 -3.30 -11.89 -16.68
CA TRP A 337 -3.75 -11.73 -15.31
C TRP A 337 -4.57 -10.46 -15.15
N ILE A 338 -5.81 -10.62 -14.69
CA ILE A 338 -6.80 -9.55 -14.62
C ILE A 338 -7.34 -9.43 -13.20
N LEU A 339 -7.25 -8.23 -12.63
CA LEU A 339 -7.91 -7.87 -11.38
C LEU A 339 -9.30 -7.28 -11.66
N SER A 340 -10.34 -7.80 -11.02
CA SER A 340 -11.67 -7.18 -11.02
C SER A 340 -12.47 -7.60 -9.79
N TYR A 341 -13.61 -6.96 -9.53
CA TYR A 341 -14.46 -7.30 -8.38
C TYR A 341 -15.81 -7.92 -8.77
N ARG A 342 -16.34 -7.61 -9.95
CA ARG A 342 -17.69 -8.05 -10.38
C ARG A 342 -17.63 -9.40 -11.07
N GLU A 343 -18.44 -10.34 -10.60
CA GLU A 343 -18.60 -11.60 -11.34
C GLU A 343 -19.18 -11.33 -12.72
N GLU A 344 -20.08 -10.35 -12.88
CA GLU A 344 -20.67 -10.01 -14.18
C GLU A 344 -19.59 -9.56 -15.19
N CYS A 345 -18.57 -8.85 -14.73
CA CYS A 345 -17.44 -8.45 -15.58
C CYS A 345 -16.63 -9.68 -16.02
N PHE A 346 -16.36 -10.61 -15.11
CA PHE A 346 -15.65 -11.84 -15.47
C PHE A 346 -16.45 -12.77 -16.38
N GLU A 347 -17.78 -12.81 -16.25
CA GLU A 347 -18.65 -13.56 -17.14
C GLU A 347 -18.56 -13.05 -18.58
N GLN A 348 -18.44 -11.73 -18.78
CA GLN A 348 -18.29 -11.15 -20.12
C GLN A 348 -16.96 -11.49 -20.80
N ILE A 349 -15.88 -11.77 -20.04
CA ILE A 349 -14.62 -12.24 -20.64
C ILE A 349 -14.85 -13.55 -21.42
N GLY A 350 -15.81 -14.39 -21.03
CA GLY A 350 -16.17 -15.59 -21.79
C GLY A 350 -15.07 -16.66 -21.88
N LEU A 351 -13.98 -16.50 -21.10
CA LEU A 351 -12.88 -17.46 -20.99
C LEU A 351 -12.86 -18.06 -19.59
N LYS A 352 -12.46 -19.33 -19.49
CA LYS A 352 -12.33 -20.00 -18.19
C LYS A 352 -10.98 -19.65 -17.57
N PRO A 353 -10.94 -19.05 -16.37
CA PRO A 353 -9.68 -18.76 -15.70
C PRO A 353 -9.03 -20.07 -15.22
N SER A 354 -7.71 -20.16 -15.34
CA SER A 354 -6.93 -21.24 -14.75
C SER A 354 -6.84 -21.04 -13.24
N ILE A 355 -6.57 -19.82 -12.76
CA ILE A 355 -6.41 -19.51 -11.33
C ILE A 355 -7.34 -18.37 -10.92
N LYS A 356 -7.83 -18.42 -9.69
CA LYS A 356 -8.58 -17.32 -9.04
C LYS A 356 -7.98 -17.07 -7.66
N ILE A 357 -7.45 -15.87 -7.42
CA ILE A 357 -6.86 -15.46 -6.15
C ILE A 357 -7.70 -14.33 -5.56
N PRO A 358 -8.30 -14.50 -4.36
CA PRO A 358 -9.01 -13.40 -3.71
C PRO A 358 -8.01 -12.36 -3.18
N LEU A 359 -8.25 -11.09 -3.48
CA LEU A 359 -7.45 -9.95 -3.05
C LEU A 359 -8.34 -8.82 -2.52
N TYR A 360 -7.73 -7.81 -1.91
CA TYR A 360 -8.42 -6.59 -1.50
C TYR A 360 -7.78 -5.35 -2.13
N ASN A 361 -8.56 -4.56 -2.87
CA ASN A 361 -8.16 -3.24 -3.35
C ASN A 361 -8.79 -2.14 -2.50
N GLY A 362 -8.11 -1.78 -1.41
CA GLY A 362 -8.69 -0.98 -0.34
C GLY A 362 -9.75 -1.79 0.42
N SER A 363 -10.97 -1.29 0.49
CA SER A 363 -12.11 -2.01 1.10
C SER A 363 -12.80 -3.01 0.16
N LEU A 364 -12.51 -2.96 -1.15
CA LEU A 364 -13.16 -3.79 -2.15
C LEU A 364 -12.54 -5.19 -2.17
N GLU A 365 -13.36 -6.22 -2.04
CA GLU A 365 -12.97 -7.62 -2.27
C GLU A 365 -12.95 -7.87 -3.78
N CYS A 366 -11.76 -8.18 -4.31
CA CYS A 366 -11.52 -8.42 -5.72
C CYS A 366 -11.07 -9.87 -5.94
N GLU A 367 -11.13 -10.34 -7.17
CA GLU A 367 -10.42 -11.53 -7.60
C GLU A 367 -9.37 -11.17 -8.65
N PHE A 368 -8.18 -11.74 -8.50
CA PHE A 368 -7.11 -11.70 -9.49
C PHE A 368 -7.09 -13.04 -10.21
N ARG A 369 -7.41 -13.03 -11.50
CA ARG A 369 -7.64 -14.25 -12.29
C ARG A 369 -6.57 -14.41 -13.35
N LYS A 370 -6.00 -15.62 -13.43
CA LYS A 370 -5.10 -16.05 -14.52
C LYS A 370 -5.92 -16.66 -15.65
N TYR A 371 -5.59 -16.29 -16.88
CA TYR A 371 -6.11 -16.85 -18.11
C TYR A 371 -4.92 -17.35 -18.93
N GLN A 372 -4.85 -18.66 -19.12
CA GLN A 372 -3.90 -19.27 -20.06
C GLN A 372 -4.61 -19.43 -21.39
N ILE A 373 -4.10 -18.77 -22.41
CA ILE A 373 -4.69 -18.80 -23.75
C ILE A 373 -3.89 -19.79 -24.60
N PHE A 374 -4.54 -20.78 -25.19
CA PHE A 374 -3.87 -21.82 -25.99
C PHE A 374 -4.34 -21.77 -27.44
N SER A 375 -3.42 -21.99 -28.39
CA SER A 375 -3.80 -22.34 -29.76
C SER A 375 -4.35 -23.79 -29.81
N GLY A 376 -5.67 -23.97 -29.86
CA GLY A 376 -6.31 -25.29 -30.04
C GLY A 376 -7.44 -25.63 -29.05
N LYS A 377 -7.93 -26.88 -29.06
CA LYS A 377 -8.96 -27.33 -28.11
C LYS A 377 -8.32 -27.82 -26.81
N TYR A 378 -8.89 -27.40 -25.68
CA TYR A 378 -8.48 -27.80 -24.33
C TYR A 378 -8.31 -29.31 -24.11
N LYS A 379 -9.10 -30.14 -24.82
CA LYS A 379 -9.01 -31.61 -24.73
C LYS A 379 -7.70 -32.16 -25.28
N ASP A 380 -7.18 -31.55 -26.33
CA ASP A 380 -6.01 -32.06 -27.07
C ASP A 380 -4.73 -31.76 -26.26
N MET A 381 -4.61 -30.55 -25.71
CA MET A 381 -3.50 -30.17 -24.83
C MET A 381 -3.43 -31.01 -23.54
N ARG A 382 -4.57 -31.42 -22.99
CA ARG A 382 -4.63 -32.28 -21.80
C ARG A 382 -4.24 -33.73 -22.12
N ALA A 383 -4.44 -34.17 -23.36
CA ALA A 383 -4.00 -35.48 -23.85
C ALA A 383 -2.48 -35.52 -24.06
N ASP A 384 -1.87 -34.39 -24.44
CA ASP A 384 -0.42 -34.24 -24.60
C ASP A 384 0.35 -33.99 -23.28
N GLY A 385 -0.30 -34.18 -22.13
CA GLY A 385 0.33 -34.07 -20.81
C GLY A 385 0.47 -32.64 -20.27
N GLY A 386 -0.12 -31.63 -20.92
CA GLY A 386 -0.10 -30.25 -20.46
C GLY A 386 -0.78 -30.07 -19.10
N GLN A 387 -0.05 -29.56 -18.10
CA GLN A 387 -0.61 -29.20 -16.80
C GLN A 387 -1.10 -27.74 -16.79
N ILE A 388 -2.36 -27.54 -16.45
CA ILE A 388 -3.00 -26.20 -16.33
C ILE A 388 -2.73 -25.57 -14.96
N LYS A 389 -2.35 -26.40 -13.99
CA LYS A 389 -2.22 -26.03 -12.59
C LYS A 389 -1.05 -26.75 -11.97
N THR A 390 -0.02 -26.02 -11.56
CA THR A 390 1.06 -26.54 -10.72
C THR A 390 0.51 -26.90 -9.34
N ASP A 391 1.23 -27.74 -8.58
CA ASP A 391 0.82 -28.10 -7.22
C ASP A 391 0.80 -26.90 -6.27
N GLU A 392 1.63 -25.89 -6.52
CA GLU A 392 1.64 -24.63 -5.80
C GLU A 392 0.35 -23.83 -6.07
N GLU A 393 -0.08 -23.75 -7.33
CA GLU A 393 -1.34 -23.09 -7.72
C GLU A 393 -2.58 -23.80 -7.14
N ARG A 394 -2.52 -25.13 -6.99
CA ARG A 394 -3.55 -25.92 -6.28
C ARG A 394 -3.62 -25.59 -4.79
N ARG A 395 -2.46 -25.46 -4.12
CA ARG A 395 -2.38 -25.08 -2.70
C ARG A 395 -2.91 -23.66 -2.46
N GLN A 396 -2.58 -22.71 -3.34
CA GLN A 396 -3.09 -21.34 -3.24
C GLN A 396 -4.62 -21.28 -3.35
N MET A 397 -5.24 -22.02 -4.28
CA MET A 397 -6.71 -22.05 -4.39
C MET A 397 -7.41 -22.75 -3.23
N ALA A 398 -6.76 -23.70 -2.54
CA ALA A 398 -7.33 -24.34 -1.35
C ALA A 398 -7.54 -23.33 -0.20
N GLN A 399 -6.78 -22.22 -0.19
CA GLN A 399 -6.96 -21.13 0.78
C GLN A 399 -8.29 -20.38 0.61
N LYS A 400 -9.00 -20.54 -0.52
CA LYS A 400 -10.35 -19.96 -0.75
C LYS A 400 -11.35 -20.35 0.36
N LYS A 401 -11.17 -21.52 0.99
CA LYS A 401 -12.00 -21.94 2.16
C LYS A 401 -11.82 -21.03 3.38
N ARG A 402 -10.61 -20.51 3.64
CA ARG A 402 -10.35 -19.56 4.74
C ARG A 402 -10.99 -18.19 4.49
N PHE A 403 -11.00 -17.72 3.24
CA PHE A 403 -11.66 -16.47 2.86
C PHE A 403 -13.19 -16.53 3.04
N LYS A 404 -13.84 -17.66 2.69
CA LYS A 404 -15.28 -17.85 2.89
C LYS A 404 -15.67 -17.82 4.38
N ALA A 405 -14.90 -18.50 5.24
CA ALA A 405 -15.12 -18.46 6.70
C ALA A 405 -14.99 -17.02 7.26
N ASN A 406 -14.04 -16.23 6.74
CA ASN A 406 -13.87 -14.83 7.13
C ASN A 406 -14.99 -13.91 6.62
N ARG A 407 -15.63 -14.23 5.49
CA ARG A 407 -16.80 -13.51 4.96
C ARG A 407 -18.02 -13.66 5.85
N GLU A 408 -18.27 -14.88 6.32
CA GLU A 408 -19.36 -15.17 7.27
C GLU A 408 -19.13 -14.47 8.61
N PHE A 409 -17.87 -14.42 9.07
CA PHE A 409 -17.49 -13.71 10.29
C PHE A 409 -17.60 -12.17 10.17
N LYS A 410 -17.15 -11.56 9.06
CA LYS A 410 -17.26 -10.11 8.86
C LYS A 410 -18.72 -9.67 8.76
N LYS A 411 -19.56 -10.43 8.06
CA LYS A 411 -21.01 -10.18 8.03
C LYS A 411 -21.61 -10.20 9.43
N ALA A 412 -21.22 -11.15 10.27
CA ALA A 412 -21.72 -11.22 11.65
C ALA A 412 -21.34 -9.98 12.48
N ILE A 413 -20.14 -9.42 12.28
CA ILE A 413 -19.72 -8.18 12.96
C ILE A 413 -20.43 -6.95 12.41
N ASP A 414 -20.51 -6.81 11.07
CA ASP A 414 -21.18 -5.67 10.43
C ASP A 414 -22.70 -5.67 10.75
N GLU A 415 -23.33 -6.85 10.91
CA GLU A 415 -24.72 -7.02 11.34
C GLU A 415 -24.94 -6.65 12.83
N ASP A 416 -23.95 -6.87 13.70
CA ASP A 416 -23.95 -6.41 15.10
C ASP A 416 -23.78 -4.87 15.20
N ASP A 417 -22.96 -4.28 14.31
CA ASP A 417 -22.73 -2.83 14.26
C ASP A 417 -23.98 -2.07 13.79
N ASP A 418 -24.71 -2.60 12.81
CA ASP A 418 -25.99 -2.03 12.32
C ASP A 418 -27.13 -2.11 13.36
N GLN A 419 -27.07 -3.03 14.32
CA GLN A 419 -28.01 -3.09 15.45
C GLN A 419 -27.68 -2.11 16.57
N SER A 420 -26.42 -1.65 16.68
CA SER A 420 -25.98 -0.61 17.62
C SER A 420 -25.97 0.78 16.95
N GLY A 421 -27.17 1.25 16.59
CA GLY A 421 -27.36 2.35 15.66
C GLY A 421 -26.65 3.68 15.95
N PHE A 422 -26.29 4.38 14.86
CA PHE A 422 -26.51 5.82 14.67
C PHE A 422 -26.43 6.17 13.17
N ARG A 423 -27.59 6.47 12.55
CA ARG A 423 -27.67 7.06 11.20
C ARG A 423 -27.32 8.54 11.26
N PHE A 424 -26.18 8.95 10.70
CA PHE A 424 -25.95 10.36 10.37
C PHE A 424 -26.75 10.74 9.12
N LYS A 425 -27.82 11.53 9.32
CA LYS A 425 -28.43 12.33 8.25
C LYS A 425 -27.38 13.34 7.77
N ARG A 426 -26.95 13.23 6.50
CA ARG A 426 -26.29 14.33 5.80
C ARG A 426 -27.36 15.33 5.39
N ASP A 427 -27.39 16.48 6.06
CA ASP A 427 -28.16 17.64 5.59
C ASP A 427 -27.54 18.18 4.30
N SER A 428 -28.16 17.85 3.17
CA SER A 428 -28.06 18.64 1.94
C SER A 428 -29.27 19.56 1.89
N GLN A 429 -29.10 20.83 2.29
CA GLN A 429 -30.11 21.86 2.04
C GLN A 429 -30.19 22.16 0.53
N SER A 430 -31.07 21.45 -0.16
CA SER A 430 -31.68 21.90 -1.42
C SER A 430 -32.94 22.68 -1.07
N GLY A 431 -32.96 23.97 -1.41
CA GLY A 431 -34.06 24.88 -1.09
C GLY A 431 -35.38 24.53 -1.77
N LYS A 432 -36.47 24.85 -1.07
CA LYS A 432 -37.80 25.16 -1.64
C LYS A 432 -38.70 25.83 -0.59
N GLY A 433 -39.38 26.89 -1.02
CA GLY A 433 -40.40 27.65 -0.29
C GLY A 433 -39.85 28.95 0.32
N GLY A 434 -40.37 30.16 0.11
CA GLY A 434 -41.65 30.60 -0.45
C GLY A 434 -42.21 31.73 0.43
N ARG A 435 -42.08 32.98 -0.05
CA ARG A 435 -42.83 34.23 0.27
C ARG A 435 -43.05 34.65 1.75
N PHE A 436 -42.58 35.85 2.11
CA PHE A 436 -43.33 37.08 2.53
C PHE A 436 -42.28 38.16 2.94
N ARG A 437 -42.20 39.31 2.23
CA ARG A 437 -42.56 40.71 2.67
C ARG A 437 -41.98 41.08 4.05
N SER A 438 -41.27 42.19 4.31
CA SER A 438 -41.23 43.53 3.73
C SER A 438 -40.04 44.30 4.36
N GLU A 439 -39.72 45.45 3.77
CA GLU A 439 -39.09 46.66 4.33
C GLU A 439 -37.65 47.04 3.93
N GLU A 440 -37.64 48.23 3.36
CA GLU A 440 -36.58 49.04 2.81
C GLU A 440 -35.60 49.52 3.88
N ARG A 441 -34.33 49.66 3.50
CA ARG A 441 -33.56 50.92 3.65
C ARG A 441 -32.24 50.78 2.90
N GLY A 442 -32.04 51.68 1.95
CA GLY A 442 -30.86 51.76 1.09
C GLY A 442 -29.73 52.63 1.65
N PHE A 443 -28.75 52.81 0.76
CA PHE A 443 -27.54 53.66 0.83
C PHE A 443 -26.39 53.07 1.68
N ASP A 444 -25.13 53.08 1.27
CA ASP A 444 -24.47 53.75 0.14
C ASP A 444 -23.17 53.03 -0.24
N ARG A 445 -22.74 53.15 -1.50
CA ARG A 445 -21.47 52.64 -2.03
C ARG A 445 -20.38 53.70 -1.87
N GLY A 446 -19.33 53.39 -1.12
CA GLY A 446 -18.09 54.17 -1.09
C GLY A 446 -16.88 53.31 -1.48
N SER A 447 -16.45 53.41 -2.73
CA SER A 447 -15.18 52.86 -3.22
C SER A 447 -14.02 53.77 -2.76
N SER A 448 -12.96 53.21 -2.18
CA SER A 448 -11.63 53.81 -2.32
C SER A 448 -10.53 52.75 -2.31
N LYS A 449 -9.71 52.81 -3.37
CA LYS A 449 -8.42 52.14 -3.54
C LYS A 449 -7.46 52.54 -2.42
N LYS A 450 -6.62 51.61 -1.97
CA LYS A 450 -5.24 51.92 -1.57
C LYS A 450 -4.33 50.69 -1.70
N SER A 451 -3.41 50.81 -2.65
CA SER A 451 -2.18 50.05 -2.80
C SER A 451 -1.24 50.29 -1.61
N TYR A 452 -0.58 49.25 -1.11
CA TYR A 452 0.70 49.40 -0.41
C TYR A 452 1.68 48.29 -0.81
N ARG A 453 2.83 48.74 -1.30
CA ARG A 453 4.08 47.97 -1.47
C ARG A 453 4.74 47.78 -0.11
N GLY A 454 5.34 46.60 0.07
CA GLY A 454 6.76 46.49 0.46
C GLY A 454 7.10 46.34 1.94
N GLY A 455 7.78 45.23 2.25
CA GLY A 455 8.81 45.14 3.29
C GLY A 455 8.52 44.14 4.40
N GLY A 456 9.28 43.04 4.48
CA GLY A 456 9.20 42.16 5.65
C GLY A 456 9.94 40.82 5.59
N LYS A 457 11.28 40.88 5.61
CA LYS A 457 12.20 39.94 6.28
C LYS A 457 12.19 38.45 5.90
N SER A 458 13.28 38.06 5.24
CA SER A 458 13.83 36.70 5.15
C SER A 458 14.08 36.14 6.56
N PHE A 459 13.52 34.96 6.85
CA PHE A 459 13.93 34.10 7.94
C PHE A 459 14.84 33.02 7.37
N ASP A 460 16.10 33.09 7.78
CA ASP A 460 17.15 32.12 7.52
C ASP A 460 16.79 30.80 8.21
N LYS A 461 16.38 29.80 7.42
CA LYS A 461 16.26 28.41 7.87
C LYS A 461 17.59 27.74 7.56
N GLY A 462 18.40 27.54 8.59
CA GLY A 462 19.59 26.69 8.55
C GLY A 462 19.20 25.29 8.07
N ASN A 463 19.43 25.05 6.79
CA ASN A 463 19.16 23.80 6.11
C ASN A 463 20.45 22.97 6.18
N LYS A 464 20.56 22.05 7.13
CA LYS A 464 21.59 20.99 7.04
C LYS A 464 21.13 20.03 5.94
N SER A 465 21.61 20.28 4.71
CA SER A 465 21.43 19.38 3.58
C SER A 465 22.17 18.07 3.85
N PHE A 466 21.41 17.00 4.09
CA PHE A 466 21.90 15.64 4.06
C PHE A 466 22.21 15.26 2.60
N ASN A 467 23.46 14.92 2.30
CA ASN A 467 23.89 14.60 0.95
C ASN A 467 23.67 13.11 0.68
N LYS A 468 22.42 12.71 0.37
CA LYS A 468 22.09 11.35 -0.14
C LYS A 468 22.62 11.20 -1.56
N ASN A 469 23.94 11.06 -1.70
CA ASN A 469 24.64 10.91 -2.97
C ASN A 469 24.60 9.45 -3.46
N ARG A 470 23.41 8.89 -3.70
CA ARG A 470 23.28 7.74 -4.61
C ARG A 470 23.24 8.33 -6.01
N LYS A 471 24.27 8.07 -6.82
CA LYS A 471 24.39 8.55 -8.20
C LYS A 471 23.27 7.96 -9.07
N TYR A 472 22.09 8.60 -9.06
CA TYR A 472 21.09 8.46 -10.12
C TYR A 472 21.35 9.41 -11.29
N ASN A 473 22.51 10.07 -11.35
CA ASN A 473 22.97 10.91 -12.47
C ASN A 473 23.70 10.14 -13.60
N ARG A 474 23.46 8.83 -13.78
CA ARG A 474 24.11 8.07 -14.88
C ARG A 474 23.19 7.80 -16.09
N TYR A 475 22.08 8.54 -16.23
CA TYR A 475 21.16 8.36 -17.36
C TYR A 475 20.73 9.67 -18.05
N GLU A 476 21.47 10.78 -17.85
CA GLU A 476 21.23 12.05 -18.58
C GLU A 476 22.23 12.34 -19.72
N GLU A 477 23.17 11.45 -20.02
CA GLU A 477 24.02 11.55 -21.21
C GLU A 477 23.96 10.23 -21.98
N ASP A 478 23.01 10.17 -22.92
CA ASP A 478 23.11 9.65 -24.30
C ASP A 478 21.71 9.46 -24.93
#